data_AF-A0A256FQQ2-F1
#
_entry.id   AF-A0A256FQQ2-F1
#
_cell.length_a   1.000
_cell.length_b   1.000
_cell.length_c   1.000
_cell.angle_alpha   90.00
_cell.angle_beta   90.00
_cell.angle_gamma   90.00
#
_symmetry.space_group_name_H-M   'P 1'
#
loop_
_entity.id
_entity.type
_entity.pdbx_description
1 polymer ?
#
loop_
_entity_poly.entity_id
_entity_poly.type
_entity_poly.pdbx_seq_one_letter_code
_entity_poly.pdbx_strand_id
1 'polypeptide(L)'
;MLGRSFLIGIAVGIAVGIYIAPSLRTNLDLHTDERKVASLAKQSYDAIWPDDETARTELFRLSNWNYADYGRSSKVSVLRCIPIKEQTVACELSASLSWLNEPKAIEAVFEGVANDWRLVAVKSR
;
A
#
# COMPACT_ATOMS: atom_id res chain seq x y z
N MET A 1 12.86 -34.36 2.08
CA MET A 1 12.38 -35.18 3.21
C MET A 1 12.45 -34.34 4.48
N LEU A 2 11.32 -33.79 4.95
CA LEU A 2 11.28 -33.15 6.28
C LEU A 2 11.40 -34.26 7.32
N GLY A 3 12.58 -34.41 7.93
CA GLY A 3 12.86 -35.47 8.88
C GLY A 3 12.02 -35.33 10.15
N ARG A 4 11.69 -36.46 10.80
CA ARG A 4 10.90 -36.52 12.04
C ARG A 4 11.48 -35.64 13.16
N SER A 5 12.79 -35.45 13.17
CA SER A 5 13.51 -34.58 14.11
C SER A 5 13.23 -33.08 13.92
N PHE A 6 12.94 -32.64 12.69
CA PHE A 6 12.61 -31.24 12.39
C PHE A 6 11.24 -30.86 12.95
N LEU A 7 10.26 -31.77 12.81
CA LEU A 7 8.91 -31.57 13.36
C LEU A 7 8.91 -31.54 14.90
N ILE A 8 9.75 -32.38 15.53
CA ILE A 8 9.94 -32.35 16.98
C ILE A 8 10.56 -31.02 17.43
N GLY A 9 11.56 -30.51 16.70
CA GLY A 9 12.18 -29.22 17.00
C GLY A 9 11.18 -28.05 16.94
N ILE A 10 10.31 -28.02 15.92
CA ILE A 10 9.25 -27.01 15.81
C ILE A 10 8.27 -27.10 16.99
N ALA A 11 7.80 -28.30 17.32
CA ALA A 11 6.83 -28.49 18.40
C ALA A 11 7.39 -28.06 19.77
N VAL A 12 8.65 -28.41 20.06
CA VAL A 12 9.33 -28.00 21.30
C VAL A 12 9.55 -26.49 21.33
N GLY A 13 9.98 -25.89 20.21
CA GLY A 13 10.18 -24.44 20.12
C GLY A 13 8.90 -23.62 20.36
N ILE A 14 7.77 -24.06 19.80
CA ILE A 14 6.46 -23.41 20.01
C ILE A 14 6.04 -23.53 21.48
N ALA A 15 6.16 -24.72 22.09
CA ALA A 15 5.78 -24.94 23.47
C ALA A 15 6.60 -24.08 24.45
N VAL A 16 7.91 -24.00 24.24
CA VAL A 16 8.81 -23.16 25.05
C VAL A 16 8.51 -21.67 24.84
N GLY A 17 8.26 -21.23 23.61
CA GLY A 17 7.89 -19.84 23.31
C GLY A 17 6.60 -19.40 24.02
N ILE A 18 5.57 -20.26 24.03
CA ILE A 18 4.30 -19.98 24.72
C ILE A 18 4.45 -19.95 26.25
N TYR A 19 5.41 -20.71 26.80
CA TYR A 19 5.66 -20.75 28.24
C TYR A 19 6.35 -19.47 28.75
N ILE A 20 7.27 -18.91 27.95
CA ILE A 20 8.07 -17.73 28.34
C ILE A 20 7.31 -16.41 28.09
N ALA A 21 6.32 -16.39 27.21
CA ALA A 21 5.49 -15.22 26.91
C ALA A 21 3.99 -15.48 27.22
N PRO A 22 3.54 -15.33 28.49
CA PRO A 22 2.14 -15.55 28.86
C PRO A 22 1.17 -14.60 28.15
N SER A 23 1.66 -13.46 27.66
CA SER A 23 0.89 -12.48 26.89
C SER A 23 0.50 -12.97 25.50
N LEU A 24 1.01 -14.11 25.00
CA LEU A 24 0.46 -14.76 23.80
C LEU A 24 -0.76 -15.63 24.09
N ARG A 25 -1.12 -15.84 25.37
CA ARG A 25 -2.37 -16.50 25.76
C ARG A 25 -3.55 -15.55 25.86
N THR A 26 -3.37 -14.27 25.53
CA THR A 26 -4.49 -13.35 25.41
C THR A 26 -5.27 -13.70 24.17
N ASN A 27 -6.51 -14.15 24.38
CA ASN A 27 -7.63 -14.13 23.44
C ASN A 27 -7.25 -13.46 22.11
N LEU A 28 -7.08 -14.25 21.05
CA LEU A 28 -7.29 -13.73 19.70
C LEU A 28 -8.76 -13.30 19.67
N ASP A 29 -9.00 -12.05 20.06
CA ASP A 29 -10.30 -11.41 19.98
C ASP A 29 -10.55 -11.11 18.50
N LEU A 30 -10.98 -12.14 17.79
CA LEU A 30 -11.36 -12.13 16.37
C LEU A 30 -12.39 -11.01 16.09
N HIS A 31 -13.14 -10.60 17.11
CA HIS A 31 -14.21 -9.62 17.01
C HIS A 31 -13.70 -8.17 16.89
N THR A 32 -12.47 -7.88 17.37
CA THR A 32 -11.81 -6.59 17.14
C THR A 32 -11.30 -6.44 15.70
N ASP A 33 -10.83 -7.54 15.10
CA ASP A 33 -10.37 -7.54 13.71
C ASP A 33 -11.54 -7.44 12.74
N GLU A 34 -12.67 -8.10 13.01
CA GLU A 34 -13.87 -7.97 12.18
C GLU A 34 -14.36 -6.52 12.07
N ARG A 35 -14.37 -5.77 13.19
CA ARG A 35 -14.75 -4.34 13.17
C ARG A 35 -13.74 -3.49 12.43
N LYS A 36 -12.44 -3.74 12.58
CA LYS A 36 -11.40 -3.03 11.81
C LYS A 36 -11.50 -3.35 10.32
N VAL A 37 -11.62 -4.62 9.95
CA VAL A 37 -11.78 -5.07 8.56
C VAL A 37 -13.06 -4.51 7.94
N ALA A 38 -14.18 -4.54 8.66
CA ALA A 38 -15.44 -3.93 8.20
C ALA A 38 -15.32 -2.40 8.06
N SER A 39 -14.61 -1.73 8.98
CA SER A 39 -14.37 -0.28 8.88
C SER A 39 -13.48 0.08 7.69
N LEU A 40 -12.44 -0.71 7.41
CA LEU A 40 -11.56 -0.54 6.25
C LEU A 40 -12.30 -0.84 4.94
N ALA A 41 -13.13 -1.88 4.92
CA ALA A 41 -13.96 -2.23 3.76
C ALA A 41 -15.00 -1.14 3.46
N LYS A 42 -15.66 -0.61 4.50
CA LYS A 42 -16.60 0.52 4.36
C LYS A 42 -15.87 1.79 3.89
N GLN A 43 -14.71 2.09 4.49
CA GLN A 43 -13.86 3.20 4.07
C GLN A 43 -13.41 3.06 2.61
N SER A 44 -13.13 1.85 2.13
CA SER A 44 -12.77 1.61 0.73
C SER A 44 -13.91 1.88 -0.26
N TYR A 45 -15.17 1.73 0.15
CA TYR A 45 -16.32 1.93 -0.74
C TYR A 45 -16.67 3.41 -0.91
N ASP A 46 -16.50 4.19 0.16
CA ASP A 46 -16.80 5.63 0.19
C ASP A 46 -15.56 6.52 0.00
N ALA A 47 -14.36 5.93 -0.14
CA ALA A 47 -13.11 6.68 -0.26
C ALA A 47 -12.99 7.38 -1.62
N ILE A 48 -12.71 8.68 -1.56
CA ILE A 48 -12.35 9.47 -2.73
C ILE A 48 -10.84 9.32 -2.95
N TRP A 49 -10.47 8.51 -3.93
CA TRP A 49 -9.08 8.25 -4.32
C TRP A 49 -8.45 9.45 -5.06
N PRO A 50 -7.11 9.56 -5.11
CA PRO A 50 -6.47 10.48 -6.04
C PRO A 50 -6.85 10.14 -7.48
N ASP A 51 -7.10 11.17 -8.29
CA ASP A 51 -7.38 11.01 -9.72
C ASP A 51 -6.09 11.01 -10.56
N ASP A 52 -6.23 10.69 -11.86
CA ASP A 52 -5.14 10.62 -12.83
C ASP A 52 -4.35 11.94 -12.94
N GLU A 53 -5.04 13.08 -12.86
CA GLU A 53 -4.43 14.41 -12.97
C GLU A 53 -3.59 14.75 -11.73
N THR A 54 -4.12 14.45 -10.54
CA THR A 54 -3.44 14.58 -9.26
C THR A 54 -2.22 13.66 -9.21
N ALA A 55 -2.39 12.39 -9.59
CA ALA A 55 -1.31 11.42 -9.64
C ALA A 55 -0.20 11.86 -10.60
N ARG A 56 -0.54 12.37 -11.79
CA ARG A 56 0.44 12.89 -12.74
C ARG A 56 1.21 14.08 -12.17
N THR A 57 0.48 15.08 -11.68
CA THR A 57 1.08 16.33 -11.19
C THR A 57 2.00 16.06 -10.00
N GLU A 58 1.55 15.26 -9.05
CA GLU A 58 2.30 14.91 -7.86
C GLU A 58 3.49 13.99 -8.13
N LEU A 59 3.39 13.07 -9.11
CA LEU A 59 4.53 12.24 -9.53
C LEU A 59 5.68 13.08 -10.07
N PHE A 60 5.37 14.07 -10.92
CA PHE A 60 6.38 14.99 -11.44
C PHE A 60 6.95 15.89 -10.34
N ARG A 61 6.09 16.38 -9.44
CA ARG A 61 6.51 17.20 -8.28
C ARG A 61 7.47 16.42 -7.37
N LEU A 62 7.09 15.20 -6.96
CA LEU A 62 7.90 14.38 -6.04
C LEU A 62 9.21 13.95 -6.69
N SER A 63 9.20 13.58 -7.97
CA SER A 63 10.39 13.16 -8.72
C SER A 63 11.27 14.33 -9.17
N ASN A 64 10.83 15.57 -8.93
CA ASN A 64 11.48 16.80 -9.38
C ASN A 64 11.75 16.81 -10.90
N TRP A 65 10.81 16.28 -11.68
CA TRP A 65 10.87 16.28 -13.15
C TRP A 65 10.26 17.55 -13.72
N ASN A 66 10.76 18.01 -14.87
CA ASN A 66 10.23 19.21 -15.52
C ASN A 66 8.83 18.94 -16.09
N TYR A 67 7.81 19.42 -15.37
CA TYR A 67 6.41 19.26 -15.76
C TYR A 67 6.03 20.09 -16.99
N ALA A 68 6.62 21.27 -17.18
CA ALA A 68 6.30 22.14 -18.31
C ALA A 68 6.71 21.48 -19.64
N ASP A 69 7.89 20.85 -19.64
CA ASP A 69 8.47 20.25 -20.85
C ASP A 69 7.95 18.85 -21.11
N TYR A 70 7.74 18.03 -20.07
CA TYR A 70 7.43 16.60 -20.25
C TYR A 70 6.13 16.15 -19.58
N GLY A 71 5.59 16.93 -18.63
CA GLY A 71 4.40 16.56 -17.86
C GLY A 71 3.14 16.51 -18.71
N ARG A 72 2.93 17.51 -19.57
CA ARG A 72 1.74 17.61 -20.43
C ARG A 72 1.65 16.52 -21.50
N SER A 73 2.79 16.03 -21.97
CA SER A 73 2.88 14.94 -22.95
C SER A 73 2.90 13.55 -22.30
N SER A 74 2.98 13.48 -20.98
CA SER A 74 2.98 12.22 -20.24
C SER A 74 1.56 11.90 -19.75
N LYS A 75 1.25 10.61 -19.67
CA LYS A 75 -0.01 10.11 -19.11
C LYS A 75 0.30 9.28 -17.87
N VAL A 76 -0.43 9.53 -16.78
CA VAL A 76 -0.37 8.72 -15.57
C VAL A 76 -1.80 8.35 -15.22
N SER A 77 -2.04 7.05 -15.02
CA SER A 77 -3.37 6.54 -14.66
C SER A 77 -3.33 5.77 -13.35
N VAL A 78 -4.29 6.06 -12.48
CA VAL A 78 -4.51 5.36 -11.20
C VAL A 78 -5.29 4.08 -11.49
N LEU A 79 -4.67 2.92 -11.27
CA LEU A 79 -5.27 1.63 -11.60
C LEU A 79 -6.07 1.04 -10.45
N ARG A 80 -5.50 1.08 -9.24
CA ARG A 80 -6.13 0.58 -8.02
C ARG A 80 -5.54 1.29 -6.81
N CYS A 81 -6.36 1.49 -5.78
CA CYS A 81 -5.93 2.03 -4.50
C CYS A 81 -6.45 1.18 -3.34
N ILE A 82 -5.70 1.17 -2.24
CA ILE A 82 -6.10 0.58 -0.96
C ILE A 82 -5.83 1.58 0.17
N PRO A 83 -6.71 1.67 1.18
CA PRO A 83 -6.43 2.46 2.36
C PRO A 83 -5.39 1.74 3.22
N ILE A 84 -4.36 2.45 3.70
CA ILE A 84 -3.35 1.88 4.62
C ILE A 84 -3.55 2.40 6.05
N LYS A 85 -3.92 3.68 6.18
CA LYS A 85 -4.32 4.32 7.44
C LYS A 85 -5.28 5.46 7.12
N GLU A 86 -5.81 6.11 8.16
CA GLU A 86 -6.60 7.33 7.98
C GLU A 86 -5.82 8.34 7.12
N GLN A 87 -6.49 8.91 6.11
CA GLN A 87 -5.90 9.90 5.18
C GLN A 87 -4.64 9.40 4.45
N THR A 88 -4.49 8.08 4.24
CA THR A 88 -3.34 7.55 3.50
C THR A 88 -3.71 6.34 2.69
N VAL A 89 -3.31 6.36 1.42
CA VAL A 89 -3.68 5.36 0.43
C VAL A 89 -2.43 4.91 -0.33
N ALA A 90 -2.31 3.61 -0.58
CA ALA A 90 -1.38 3.10 -1.57
C ALA A 90 -2.12 2.86 -2.87
N CYS A 91 -1.55 3.33 -3.97
CA CYS A 91 -2.10 3.17 -5.30
C CYS A 91 -1.06 2.53 -6.23
N GLU A 92 -1.55 1.71 -7.15
CA GLU A 92 -0.80 1.30 -8.34
C GLU A 92 -1.10 2.27 -9.47
N LEU A 93 -0.04 2.80 -10.07
CA LEU A 93 -0.11 3.72 -11.20
C LEU A 93 0.48 3.07 -12.45
N SER A 94 -0.05 3.43 -13.61
CA SER A 94 0.60 3.22 -14.91
C SER A 94 1.05 4.55 -15.48
N ALA A 95 2.35 4.72 -15.69
CA ALA A 95 2.95 5.95 -16.20
C ALA A 95 3.51 5.76 -17.60
N SER A 96 2.86 6.35 -18.60
CA SER A 96 3.37 6.53 -19.96
C SER A 96 4.08 7.88 -20.03
N LEU A 97 5.38 7.88 -19.74
CA LEU A 97 6.20 9.09 -19.74
C LEU A 97 6.71 9.38 -21.15
N SER A 98 6.71 10.64 -21.57
CA SER A 98 7.01 11.01 -22.97
C SER A 98 8.42 10.67 -23.44
N TRP A 99 9.35 10.41 -22.53
CA TRP A 99 10.73 10.00 -22.83
C TRP A 99 10.96 8.48 -22.70
N LEU A 100 9.93 7.71 -22.38
CA LEU A 100 9.99 6.25 -22.28
C LEU A 100 9.16 5.61 -23.39
N ASN A 101 9.67 4.51 -23.94
CA ASN A 101 8.98 3.78 -25.02
C ASN A 101 7.81 2.94 -24.51
N GLU A 102 7.80 2.59 -23.23
CA GLU A 102 6.82 1.71 -22.62
C GLU A 102 6.27 2.29 -21.32
N PRO A 103 4.98 2.06 -21.00
CA PRO A 103 4.43 2.41 -19.70
C PRO A 103 5.17 1.72 -18.56
N LYS A 104 5.34 2.41 -17.44
CA LYS A 104 5.92 1.87 -16.21
C LYS A 104 4.87 1.73 -15.12
N ALA A 105 4.88 0.57 -14.46
CA ALA A 105 4.09 0.35 -13.26
C ALA A 105 4.80 1.00 -12.06
N ILE A 106 4.08 1.81 -11.29
CA ILE A 106 4.59 2.53 -10.13
C ILE A 106 3.71 2.22 -8.93
N GLU A 107 4.34 1.81 -7.82
CA GLU A 107 3.71 1.76 -6.51
C GLU A 107 3.84 3.15 -5.88
N ALA A 108 2.72 3.74 -5.46
CA ALA A 108 2.63 5.12 -4.99
C ALA A 108 1.92 5.18 -3.64
N VAL A 109 2.38 6.05 -2.75
CA VAL A 109 1.69 6.34 -1.47
C VAL A 109 1.28 7.81 -1.47
N PHE A 110 -0.01 8.05 -1.27
CA PHE A 110 -0.58 9.38 -1.12
C PHE A 110 -1.06 9.59 0.31
N GLU A 111 -0.82 10.78 0.85
CA GLU A 111 -1.38 11.26 2.11
C GLU A 111 -2.27 12.48 1.85
N GLY A 112 -3.36 12.62 2.60
CA GLY A 112 -4.28 13.74 2.47
C GLY A 112 -5.76 13.34 2.46
N VAL A 113 -6.57 14.23 1.92
CA VAL A 113 -8.03 14.09 1.83
C VAL A 113 -8.51 14.28 0.39
N ALA A 114 -9.79 14.02 0.16
CA ALA A 114 -10.43 14.26 -1.12
C ALA A 114 -10.09 15.65 -1.69
N ASN A 115 -9.60 15.69 -2.93
CA ASN A 115 -9.14 16.88 -3.65
C ASN A 115 -7.83 17.54 -3.14
N ASP A 116 -7.19 17.01 -2.10
CA ASP A 116 -5.91 17.50 -1.56
C ASP A 116 -4.97 16.33 -1.25
N TRP A 117 -4.78 15.46 -2.25
CA TRP A 117 -3.88 14.31 -2.14
C TRP A 117 -2.45 14.73 -2.46
N ARG A 118 -1.50 14.34 -1.61
CA ARG A 118 -0.07 14.58 -1.77
C ARG A 118 0.67 13.27 -1.92
N LEU A 119 1.44 13.12 -2.99
CA LEU A 119 2.29 11.95 -3.17
C LEU A 119 3.54 12.09 -2.29
N VAL A 120 3.75 11.13 -1.40
CA VAL A 120 4.84 11.14 -0.41
C VAL A 120 5.90 10.09 -0.68
N ALA A 121 5.57 9.02 -1.39
CA ALA A 121 6.52 7.98 -1.76
C ALA A 121 6.13 7.32 -3.08
N VAL A 122 7.16 6.92 -3.85
CA VAL A 122 7.01 6.15 -5.08
C VAL A 122 8.08 5.09 -5.19
N LYS A 123 7.74 4.00 -5.87
CA LYS A 123 8.68 2.95 -6.25
C LYS A 123 8.30 2.44 -7.64
N SER A 124 9.22 2.53 -8.59
CA SER A 124 9.07 1.82 -9.86
C SER A 124 9.18 0.33 -9.63
N ARG A 125 8.34 -0.44 -10.30
CA ARG A 125 8.45 -1.89 -10.38
C ARG A 125 9.41 -2.34 -11.47
#